data_AF-A0A9C9MIF7-F1
#
_entry.id   AF-A0A9C9MIF7-F1
#
_cell.length_a   1.000
_cell.length_b   1.000
_cell.length_c   1.000
_cell.angle_alpha   90.00
_cell.angle_beta   90.00
_cell.angle_gamma   90.00
#
_symmetry.space_group_name_H-M   'P 1'
#
loop_
_entity.id
_entity.type
_entity.pdbx_description
1 polymer ?
#
loop_
_entity_poly.entity_id
_entity_poly.type
_entity_poly.pdbx_seq_one_letter_code
_entity_poly.pdbx_strand_id
1 'polypeptide(L)'
;MDSSPSGRVVESTRRIMYTVSLTLLPAMAISVWVFGWEAVRVLVLAAVFCIGLEALIARFVSYKIDFLDGSALLTGILLAMNLPANAPWWMILIGSLVAIIIGKQVFGGLGQNIFNPALVARVFLLISFPVEMTAWPKPFAGVDAATGATPLGILKTEGVGALAKTNLADLAIGSMGGSLGEISAIALLIGAAYMIYKRYITWEVPILFIGTVFVFSGIFWVIDPTQYADPMFHILSGGVFLGAFY
;
A
#
# COMPACT_ATOMS: atom_id res chain seq x y z
N MET A 1 -30.66 -30.61 -1.49
CA MET A 1 -30.20 -31.40 -2.66
C MET A 1 -29.65 -30.35 -3.60
N ASP A 2 -28.34 -30.15 -3.72
CA ASP A 2 -27.34 -31.17 -4.01
C ASP A 2 -26.10 -31.19 -3.11
N SER A 3 -25.67 -32.41 -2.88
CA SER A 3 -24.46 -32.88 -2.24
C SER A 3 -23.28 -32.84 -3.21
N SER A 4 -22.17 -32.24 -2.76
CA SER A 4 -20.81 -32.56 -3.21
C SER A 4 -19.82 -32.14 -2.12
N PRO A 5 -19.30 -33.07 -1.29
CA PRO A 5 -18.32 -32.74 -0.27
C PRO A 5 -16.93 -32.74 -0.91
N SER A 6 -16.55 -31.64 -1.56
CA SER A 6 -15.14 -31.45 -1.87
C SER A 6 -14.40 -31.21 -0.55
N GLY A 7 -13.48 -32.11 -0.18
CA GLY A 7 -12.73 -32.07 1.08
C GLY A 7 -11.76 -30.90 1.27
N ARG A 8 -12.06 -29.71 0.72
CA ARG A 8 -11.41 -28.46 1.05
C ARG A 8 -12.29 -27.71 2.04
N VAL A 9 -11.78 -27.52 3.26
CA VAL A 9 -12.35 -26.55 4.19
C VAL A 9 -12.26 -25.18 3.51
N VAL A 10 -13.39 -24.66 3.04
CA VAL A 10 -13.47 -23.30 2.49
C VAL A 10 -13.21 -22.35 3.66
N GLU A 11 -12.05 -21.71 3.69
CA GLU A 11 -11.74 -20.74 4.72
C GLU A 11 -12.68 -19.55 4.65
N SER A 12 -13.18 -19.10 5.80
CA SER A 12 -14.05 -17.92 5.87
C SER A 12 -13.32 -16.68 5.38
N THR A 13 -14.02 -15.81 4.62
CA THR A 13 -13.52 -14.50 4.16
C THR A 13 -12.87 -13.71 5.29
N ARG A 14 -13.47 -13.75 6.48
CA ARG A 14 -12.93 -13.10 7.68
C ARG A 14 -11.51 -13.56 8.00
N ARG A 15 -11.26 -14.87 7.93
CA ARG A 15 -9.94 -15.45 8.18
C ARG A 15 -8.93 -15.00 7.12
N ILE A 16 -9.35 -14.95 5.85
CA ILE A 16 -8.50 -14.49 4.75
C ILE A 16 -8.10 -13.03 4.99
N MET A 17 -9.05 -12.13 5.27
CA MET A 17 -8.79 -10.70 5.49
C MET A 17 -7.83 -10.44 6.66
N TYR A 18 -8.02 -11.12 7.80
CA TYR A 18 -7.09 -11.02 8.92
C TYR A 18 -5.72 -11.61 8.60
N THR A 19 -5.67 -12.69 7.80
CA THR A 19 -4.39 -13.28 7.39
C THR A 19 -3.62 -12.36 6.45
N VAL A 20 -4.29 -11.70 5.50
CA VAL A 20 -3.68 -10.68 4.64
C VAL A 20 -3.19 -9.48 5.47
N SER A 21 -3.98 -9.07 6.46
CA SER A 21 -3.54 -8.02 7.40
C SER A 21 -2.30 -8.44 8.20
N LEU A 22 -2.21 -9.73 8.55
CA LEU A 22 -1.05 -10.30 9.26
C LEU A 22 0.20 -10.34 8.38
N THR A 23 0.07 -10.64 7.09
CA THR A 23 1.22 -10.67 6.17
C THR A 23 1.81 -9.29 5.91
N LEU A 24 1.07 -8.21 6.17
CA LEU A 24 1.56 -6.83 6.12
C LEU A 24 2.34 -6.41 7.38
N LEU A 25 2.26 -7.16 8.49
CA LEU A 25 2.94 -6.80 9.74
C LEU A 25 4.46 -6.63 9.60
N PRO A 26 5.21 -7.48 8.87
CA PRO A 26 6.64 -7.27 8.70
C PRO A 26 6.96 -5.94 8.01
N ALA A 27 6.19 -5.58 6.97
CA ALA A 27 6.36 -4.31 6.28
C ALA A 27 6.04 -3.14 7.22
N MET A 28 4.90 -3.20 7.92
CA MET A 28 4.51 -2.21 8.95
C MET A 28 5.58 -2.04 10.03
N ALA A 29 6.18 -3.14 10.51
CA ALA A 29 7.20 -3.11 11.55
C ALA A 29 8.45 -2.36 11.07
N ILE A 30 8.87 -2.56 9.82
CA ILE A 30 9.97 -1.80 9.23
C ILE A 30 9.57 -0.34 9.05
N SER A 31 8.34 -0.04 8.63
CA SER A 31 7.87 1.34 8.52
C SER A 31 7.88 2.07 9.85
N VAL A 32 7.48 1.40 10.92
CA VAL A 32 7.55 1.91 12.30
C VAL A 32 8.99 2.06 12.77
N TRP A 33 9.89 1.16 12.38
CA TRP A 33 11.31 1.29 12.71
C TRP A 33 11.98 2.49 12.03
N VAL A 34 11.63 2.78 10.77
CA VAL A 34 12.23 3.86 9.97
C VAL A 34 11.65 5.24 10.31
N PHE A 35 10.32 5.33 10.48
CA PHE A 35 9.61 6.60 10.71
C PHE A 35 9.11 6.80 12.14
N GLY A 36 9.30 5.82 13.02
CA GLY A 36 8.99 5.92 14.43
C GLY A 36 7.49 6.09 14.72
N TRP A 37 7.20 7.01 15.64
CA TRP A 37 5.85 7.25 16.16
C TRP A 37 4.86 7.74 15.10
N GLU A 38 5.35 8.49 14.11
CA GLU A 38 4.52 9.04 13.04
C GLU A 38 3.88 7.93 12.19
N ALA A 39 4.63 6.87 11.87
CA ALA A 39 4.07 5.70 11.19
C ALA A 39 2.99 4.99 12.01
N VAL A 40 3.20 4.83 13.32
CA VAL A 40 2.21 4.23 14.23
C VAL A 40 0.93 5.06 14.23
N ARG A 41 1.07 6.39 14.34
CA ARG A 41 -0.06 7.32 14.32
C ARG A 41 -0.89 7.17 13.05
N VAL A 42 -0.25 7.17 11.88
CA VAL A 42 -0.95 7.04 10.60
C VAL A 42 -1.65 5.68 10.48
N LEU A 43 -0.97 4.59 10.84
CA LEU A 43 -1.51 3.22 10.78
C LEU A 43 -2.74 3.04 11.69
N VAL A 44 -2.62 3.46 12.94
CA VAL A 44 -3.69 3.31 13.93
C VAL A 44 -4.88 4.20 13.57
N LEU A 45 -4.65 5.46 13.20
CA LEU A 45 -5.74 6.37 12.83
C LEU A 45 -6.50 5.87 11.60
N ALA A 46 -5.79 5.42 10.55
CA ALA A 46 -6.45 4.90 9.35
C ALA A 46 -7.27 3.64 9.65
N ALA A 47 -6.74 2.70 10.43
CA ALA A 47 -7.46 1.51 10.85
C ALA A 47 -8.71 1.85 11.68
N VAL A 48 -8.57 2.72 12.69
CA VAL A 48 -9.67 3.14 13.56
C VAL A 48 -10.75 3.89 12.78
N PHE A 49 -10.36 4.83 11.92
CA PHE A 49 -11.33 5.57 11.10
C PHE A 49 -12.05 4.66 10.11
N CYS A 50 -11.36 3.78 9.40
CA CYS A 50 -12.02 2.86 8.48
C CYS A 50 -13.01 1.92 9.18
N ILE A 51 -12.62 1.31 10.31
CA ILE A 51 -13.51 0.43 11.09
C ILE A 51 -14.69 1.23 11.66
N GLY A 52 -14.42 2.40 12.24
CA GLY A 52 -15.44 3.25 12.84
C GLY A 52 -16.46 3.75 11.81
N LEU A 53 -16.00 4.15 10.63
CA LEU A 53 -16.87 4.59 9.53
C LEU A 53 -17.71 3.45 8.98
N GLU A 54 -17.13 2.27 8.81
CA GLU A 54 -17.89 1.10 8.40
C GLU A 54 -18.98 0.72 9.41
N ALA A 55 -18.63 0.70 10.70
CA ALA A 55 -19.59 0.45 11.77
C ALA A 55 -20.68 1.53 11.86
N LEU A 56 -20.36 2.79 11.54
CA LEU A 56 -21.34 3.87 11.49
C LEU A 56 -22.29 3.71 10.31
N ILE A 57 -21.76 3.47 9.11
CA ILE A 57 -22.55 3.30 7.88
C ILE A 57 -23.43 2.06 7.93
N ALA A 58 -22.97 1.00 8.61
CA ALA A 58 -23.76 -0.20 8.88
C ALA A 58 -25.10 0.08 9.58
N ARG A 59 -25.24 1.23 10.27
CA ARG A 59 -26.51 1.64 10.90
C ARG A 59 -27.49 2.30 9.93
N PHE A 60 -27.01 2.83 8.80
CA PHE A 60 -27.80 3.62 7.86
C PHE A 60 -28.13 2.87 6.57
N VAL A 61 -27.50 1.72 6.35
CA VAL A 61 -27.59 0.95 5.12
C VAL A 61 -28.49 -0.27 5.31
N SER A 62 -29.29 -0.58 4.29
CA SER A 62 -30.31 -1.64 4.36
C SER A 62 -29.73 -3.06 4.16
N TYR A 63 -28.53 -3.21 3.61
CA TYR A 63 -27.85 -4.50 3.48
C TYR A 63 -26.98 -4.82 4.69
N LYS A 64 -26.76 -6.11 4.97
CA LYS A 64 -25.98 -6.55 6.13
C LYS A 64 -24.50 -6.25 5.91
N ILE A 65 -23.92 -5.49 6.84
CA ILE A 65 -22.49 -5.20 6.89
C ILE A 65 -21.91 -5.86 8.15
N ASP A 66 -20.93 -6.76 7.97
CA ASP A 66 -20.14 -7.29 9.08
C ASP A 66 -18.89 -6.43 9.28
N PHE A 67 -18.99 -5.38 10.08
CA PHE A 67 -17.85 -4.48 10.33
C PHE A 67 -16.64 -5.15 11.02
N LEU A 68 -16.76 -6.42 11.46
CA LEU A 68 -15.69 -7.22 12.06
C LEU A 68 -15.16 -8.31 11.13
N ASP A 69 -15.52 -8.29 9.84
CA ASP A 69 -14.98 -9.19 8.83
C ASP A 69 -13.50 -8.92 8.48
N GLY A 70 -12.91 -7.86 9.02
CA GLY A 70 -11.51 -7.50 8.87
C GLY A 70 -11.19 -6.69 7.60
N SER A 71 -12.17 -6.44 6.74
CA SER A 71 -11.94 -5.75 5.47
C SER A 71 -11.79 -4.24 5.61
N ALA A 72 -12.52 -3.59 6.52
CA ALA A 72 -12.26 -2.18 6.87
C ALA A 72 -10.88 -2.01 7.51
N LEU A 73 -10.44 -2.96 8.35
CA LEU A 73 -9.09 -2.97 8.92
C LEU A 73 -8.05 -3.02 7.79
N LEU A 74 -8.18 -3.99 6.88
CA LEU A 74 -7.26 -4.12 5.74
C LEU A 74 -7.26 -2.87 4.86
N THR A 75 -8.44 -2.27 4.60
CA THR A 75 -8.56 -1.01 3.84
C THR A 75 -7.81 0.12 4.52
N GLY A 76 -7.94 0.25 5.85
CA GLY A 76 -7.23 1.27 6.63
C GLY A 76 -5.71 1.06 6.64
N ILE A 77 -5.25 -0.19 6.80
CA ILE A 77 -3.82 -0.53 6.71
C ILE A 77 -3.28 -0.18 5.33
N LEU A 78 -3.96 -0.60 4.26
CA LEU A 78 -3.56 -0.30 2.89
C LEU A 78 -3.56 1.20 2.61
N LEU A 79 -4.56 1.95 3.09
CA LEU A 79 -4.59 3.39 2.97
C LEU A 79 -3.37 4.02 3.66
N ALA A 80 -3.08 3.63 4.91
CA ALA A 80 -1.90 4.10 5.64
C ALA A 80 -0.60 3.78 4.91
N MET A 81 -0.46 2.57 4.36
CA MET A 81 0.69 2.15 3.55
C MET A 81 0.91 3.05 2.32
N ASN A 82 -0.14 3.72 1.85
CA ASN A 82 -0.09 4.64 0.71
C ASN A 82 0.11 6.12 1.08
N LEU A 83 0.15 6.45 2.38
CA LEU A 83 0.29 7.82 2.89
C LEU A 83 1.72 8.12 3.38
N PRO A 84 2.11 9.40 3.42
CA PRO A 84 3.34 9.82 4.08
C PRO A 84 3.20 9.69 5.61
N ALA A 85 4.29 9.38 6.31
CA ALA A 85 4.24 9.12 7.75
C ALA A 85 3.83 10.34 8.58
N ASN A 86 4.13 11.55 8.10
CA ASN A 86 3.75 12.83 8.72
C ASN A 86 2.33 13.28 8.35
N ALA A 87 1.54 12.49 7.61
CA ALA A 87 0.18 12.85 7.19
C ALA A 87 -0.65 13.38 8.38
N PRO A 88 -1.31 14.55 8.25
CA PRO A 88 -2.13 15.07 9.32
C PRO A 88 -3.41 14.24 9.50
N TRP A 89 -3.90 14.16 10.74
CA TRP A 89 -5.03 13.30 11.11
C TRP A 89 -6.30 13.57 10.28
N TRP A 90 -6.55 14.82 9.90
CA TRP A 90 -7.71 15.21 9.12
C TRP A 90 -7.66 14.65 7.70
N MET A 91 -6.46 14.53 7.10
CA MET A 91 -6.28 13.98 5.76
C MET A 91 -6.54 12.47 5.77
N ILE A 92 -6.09 11.79 6.83
CA ILE A 92 -6.36 10.35 7.04
C ILE A 92 -7.87 10.12 7.20
N LEU A 93 -8.57 10.99 7.93
CA LEU A 93 -10.01 10.91 8.09
C LEU A 93 -10.74 11.08 6.74
N ILE A 94 -10.37 12.09 5.95
CA ILE A 94 -10.95 12.31 4.61
C ILE A 94 -10.67 11.12 3.70
N GLY A 95 -9.44 10.60 3.68
CA GLY A 95 -9.08 9.40 2.93
C GLY A 95 -9.92 8.18 3.35
N SER A 96 -10.13 8.01 4.66
CA SER A 96 -10.93 6.91 5.20
C SER A 96 -12.42 7.04 4.81
N LEU A 97 -12.95 8.27 4.81
CA LEU A 97 -14.31 8.56 4.32
C LEU A 97 -14.46 8.17 2.85
N VAL A 98 -13.52 8.59 2.00
CA VAL A 98 -13.54 8.26 0.57
C VAL A 98 -13.39 6.76 0.36
N ALA A 99 -12.47 6.10 1.05
CA ALA A 99 -12.24 4.67 0.93
C ALA A 99 -13.51 3.88 1.29
N ILE A 100 -14.09 4.14 2.47
CA ILE A 100 -15.23 3.37 2.95
C ILE A 100 -16.50 3.77 2.20
N ILE A 101 -16.85 5.05 2.13
CA ILE A 101 -18.13 5.46 1.54
C ILE A 101 -18.10 5.23 0.03
N ILE A 102 -17.17 5.87 -0.67
CA ILE A 102 -17.13 5.89 -2.13
C ILE A 102 -16.51 4.60 -2.67
N GLY A 103 -15.38 4.18 -2.12
CA GLY A 103 -14.64 3.01 -2.61
C GLY A 103 -15.31 1.68 -2.30
N LYS A 104 -16.14 1.60 -1.26
CA LYS A 104 -16.71 0.33 -0.77
C LYS A 104 -18.23 0.32 -0.67
N GLN A 105 -18.83 1.22 0.11
CA GLN A 105 -20.24 1.12 0.50
C GLN A 105 -21.20 1.55 -0.63
N VAL A 106 -20.79 2.46 -1.54
CA VAL A 106 -21.57 2.82 -2.74
C VAL A 106 -21.82 1.60 -3.64
N PHE A 107 -20.90 0.64 -3.66
CA PHE A 107 -21.02 -0.57 -4.49
C PHE A 107 -21.75 -1.72 -3.80
N GLY A 108 -22.23 -1.54 -2.57
CA GLY A 108 -22.92 -2.59 -1.81
C GLY A 108 -22.02 -3.37 -0.84
N GLY A 109 -20.79 -2.92 -0.62
CA GLY A 109 -19.90 -3.45 0.41
C GLY A 109 -18.94 -4.54 -0.10
N LEU A 110 -18.53 -5.42 0.82
CA LEU A 110 -17.42 -6.35 0.59
C LEU A 110 -17.74 -7.34 -0.56
N GLY A 111 -16.82 -7.43 -1.53
CA GLY A 111 -16.95 -8.32 -2.68
C GLY A 111 -17.69 -7.71 -3.88
N GLN A 112 -18.25 -6.51 -3.74
CA GLN A 112 -18.90 -5.78 -4.84
C GLN A 112 -18.07 -4.58 -5.34
N ASN A 113 -16.94 -4.28 -4.69
CA ASN A 113 -16.06 -3.17 -5.06
C ASN A 113 -15.42 -3.40 -6.43
N ILE A 114 -15.65 -2.48 -7.37
CA ILE A 114 -15.02 -2.52 -8.70
C ILE A 114 -13.52 -2.21 -8.60
N PHE A 115 -13.15 -1.32 -7.68
CA PHE A 115 -11.78 -0.87 -7.46
C PHE A 115 -11.33 -1.14 -6.03
N ASN A 116 -10.01 -1.14 -5.80
CA ASN A 116 -9.46 -1.20 -4.45
C ASN A 116 -9.85 0.10 -3.68
N PRO A 117 -10.62 0.02 -2.58
CA PRO A 117 -11.10 1.19 -1.85
C PRO A 117 -9.97 2.10 -1.33
N ALA A 118 -8.84 1.51 -0.90
CA ALA A 118 -7.70 2.28 -0.41
C ALA A 118 -7.02 3.08 -1.54
N LEU A 119 -6.95 2.51 -2.75
CA LEU A 119 -6.38 3.20 -3.90
C LEU A 119 -7.29 4.31 -4.43
N VAL A 120 -8.62 4.14 -4.35
CA VAL A 120 -9.58 5.22 -4.65
C VAL A 120 -9.32 6.41 -3.73
N ALA A 121 -9.13 6.17 -2.43
CA ALA A 121 -8.77 7.22 -1.49
C ALA A 121 -7.40 7.84 -1.77
N ARG A 122 -6.37 7.04 -2.10
CA ARG A 122 -5.04 7.56 -2.49
C ARG A 122 -5.15 8.52 -3.68
N VAL A 123 -5.88 8.14 -4.73
CA VAL A 123 -6.06 8.97 -5.93
C VAL A 123 -6.78 10.28 -5.58
N PHE A 124 -7.87 10.20 -4.80
CA PHE A 124 -8.58 11.38 -4.35
C PHE A 124 -7.68 12.33 -3.57
N LEU A 125 -6.96 11.82 -2.57
CA LEU A 125 -6.07 12.64 -1.74
C LEU A 125 -4.92 13.25 -2.54
N LEU A 126 -4.35 12.51 -3.50
CA LEU A 126 -3.27 13.00 -4.35
C LEU A 126 -3.72 14.15 -5.27
N ILE A 127 -4.97 14.12 -5.74
CA ILE A 127 -5.54 15.19 -6.56
C ILE A 127 -5.93 16.40 -5.69
N SER A 128 -6.55 16.16 -4.54
CA SER A 128 -7.05 17.24 -3.67
C SER A 128 -5.97 17.91 -2.82
N PHE A 129 -4.97 17.15 -2.36
CA PHE A 129 -3.94 17.60 -1.41
C PHE A 129 -2.53 17.16 -1.85
N PRO A 130 -2.06 17.57 -3.05
CA PRO A 130 -0.80 17.09 -3.62
C PRO A 130 0.42 17.47 -2.78
N VAL A 131 0.42 18.64 -2.12
CA VAL A 131 1.55 19.10 -1.29
C VAL A 131 1.78 18.15 -0.12
N GLU A 132 0.74 17.88 0.65
CA GLU A 132 0.81 16.95 1.80
C GLU A 132 1.13 15.53 1.34
N MET A 133 0.52 15.08 0.24
CA MET A 133 0.75 13.74 -0.34
C MET A 133 2.15 13.54 -0.94
N THR A 134 2.96 14.60 -1.05
CA THR A 134 4.34 14.53 -1.56
C THR A 134 5.38 15.02 -0.56
N ALA A 135 4.97 15.36 0.66
CA ALA A 135 5.83 15.84 1.75
C ALA A 135 6.42 14.66 2.55
N TRP A 136 7.31 13.88 1.94
CA TRP A 136 7.88 12.67 2.55
C TRP A 136 8.89 13.01 3.65
N PRO A 137 8.75 12.46 4.87
CA PRO A 137 9.75 12.63 5.91
C PRO A 137 11.03 11.86 5.56
N LYS A 138 12.18 12.38 5.98
CA LYS A 138 13.45 11.66 5.85
C LYS A 138 13.46 10.42 6.77
N PRO A 139 14.04 9.30 6.31
CA PRO A 139 14.19 8.11 7.14
C PRO A 139 15.06 8.44 8.36
N PHE A 140 14.70 7.93 9.53
CA PHE A 140 15.42 8.14 10.80
C PHE A 140 15.60 9.60 11.23
N ALA A 141 14.78 10.54 10.73
CA ALA A 141 14.88 11.96 11.06
C ALA A 141 14.49 12.32 12.51
N GLY A 142 13.91 11.38 13.26
CA GLY A 142 13.42 11.64 14.62
C GLY A 142 12.18 12.54 14.62
N VAL A 143 11.98 13.28 15.72
CA VAL A 143 10.81 14.18 15.92
C VAL A 143 10.89 15.41 15.02
N ASP A 144 12.10 15.80 14.60
CA ASP A 144 12.32 16.91 13.67
C ASP A 144 12.19 16.37 12.24
N ALA A 145 10.93 16.19 11.80
CA ALA A 145 10.57 15.55 10.54
C ALA A 145 10.92 16.43 9.33
N ALA A 146 12.21 16.61 9.08
CA ALA A 146 12.72 17.23 7.86
C ALA A 146 12.27 16.40 6.65
N THR A 147 11.69 17.06 5.65
CA THR A 147 11.24 16.40 4.43
C THR A 147 12.41 16.12 3.48
N GLY A 148 12.30 15.06 2.69
CA GLY A 148 13.30 14.64 1.72
C GLY A 148 12.65 14.19 0.42
N ALA A 149 13.34 14.42 -0.70
CA ALA A 149 12.92 13.87 -1.97
C ALA A 149 13.05 12.33 -1.95
N THR A 150 12.04 11.64 -2.48
CA THR A 150 12.12 10.20 -2.69
C THR A 150 13.10 9.89 -3.82
N PRO A 151 13.65 8.67 -3.92
CA PRO A 151 14.50 8.27 -5.04
C PRO A 151 13.87 8.53 -6.41
N LEU A 152 12.56 8.26 -6.56
CA LEU A 152 11.81 8.58 -7.78
C LEU A 152 11.63 10.09 -7.98
N GLY A 153 11.47 10.85 -6.90
CA GLY A 153 11.44 12.32 -6.93
C GLY A 153 12.76 12.90 -7.44
N ILE A 154 13.88 12.43 -6.91
CA ILE A 154 15.24 12.81 -7.31
C ILE A 154 15.46 12.47 -8.79
N LEU A 155 15.09 11.27 -9.23
CA LEU A 155 15.18 10.90 -10.65
C LEU A 155 14.41 11.88 -11.54
N LYS A 156 13.23 12.32 -11.11
CA LYS A 156 12.40 13.26 -11.87
C LYS A 156 12.97 14.69 -11.89
N THR A 157 13.57 15.16 -10.80
CA THR A 157 14.03 16.55 -10.67
C THR A 157 15.50 16.76 -11.04
N GLU A 158 16.36 15.80 -10.74
CA GLU A 158 17.82 15.90 -10.86
C GLU A 158 18.40 14.91 -11.89
N GLY A 159 17.61 13.97 -12.39
CA GLY A 159 18.02 13.01 -13.42
C GLY A 159 18.84 11.83 -12.89
N VAL A 160 19.24 10.93 -13.81
CA VAL A 160 19.93 9.67 -13.47
C VAL A 160 21.29 9.90 -12.79
N GLY A 161 21.98 11.01 -13.11
CA GLY A 161 23.28 11.34 -12.50
C GLY A 161 23.22 11.55 -10.98
N ALA A 162 22.07 11.97 -10.44
CA ALA A 162 21.87 12.13 -9.00
C ALA A 162 21.59 10.80 -8.27
N LEU A 163 21.23 9.74 -9.00
CA LEU A 163 21.01 8.40 -8.46
C LEU A 163 22.32 7.67 -8.07
N ALA A 164 23.49 8.22 -8.39
CA ALA A 164 24.78 7.65 -7.98
C ALA A 164 24.94 7.51 -6.45
N LYS A 165 24.14 8.27 -5.67
CA LYS A 165 24.10 8.19 -4.20
C LYS A 165 23.10 7.16 -3.68
N THR A 166 22.25 6.59 -4.53
CA THR A 166 21.17 5.69 -4.12
C THR A 166 21.58 4.25 -4.39
N ASN A 167 21.88 3.50 -3.33
CA ASN A 167 22.24 2.09 -3.48
C ASN A 167 20.97 1.23 -3.63
N LEU A 168 20.99 0.27 -4.55
CA LEU A 168 19.86 -0.67 -4.74
C LEU A 168 19.56 -1.47 -3.47
N ALA A 169 20.60 -1.76 -2.67
CA ALA A 169 20.45 -2.42 -1.38
C ALA A 169 19.62 -1.59 -0.39
N ASP A 170 19.77 -0.26 -0.41
CA ASP A 170 19.03 0.63 0.48
C ASP A 170 17.54 0.72 0.09
N LEU A 171 17.24 0.58 -1.21
CA LEU A 171 15.87 0.49 -1.74
C LEU A 171 15.21 -0.85 -1.36
N ALA A 172 15.97 -1.94 -1.35
CA ALA A 172 15.46 -3.26 -1.03
C ALA A 172 15.20 -3.44 0.48
N ILE A 173 16.10 -2.91 1.32
CA ILE A 173 16.06 -3.05 2.78
C ILE A 173 15.13 -2.03 3.41
N GLY A 174 15.17 -0.78 2.91
CA GLY A 174 14.21 0.25 3.28
C GLY A 174 14.74 1.47 4.02
N SER A 175 15.89 1.95 3.57
CA SER A 175 16.50 3.18 4.09
C SER A 175 16.14 4.40 3.24
N MET A 176 14.97 4.41 2.60
CA MET A 176 14.56 5.47 1.66
C MET A 176 13.31 6.23 2.11
N GLY A 177 13.22 7.50 1.69
CA GLY A 177 12.00 8.28 1.81
C GLY A 177 10.94 7.81 0.80
N GLY A 178 9.68 7.79 1.21
CA GLY A 178 8.55 7.30 0.42
C GLY A 178 7.32 7.03 1.28
N SER A 179 6.29 6.43 0.70
CA SER A 179 5.12 5.99 1.45
C SER A 179 5.43 4.83 2.38
N LEU A 180 4.61 4.64 3.41
CA LEU A 180 4.89 3.62 4.45
C LEU A 180 5.07 2.21 3.86
N GLY A 181 4.36 1.88 2.77
CA GLY A 181 4.45 0.60 2.08
C GLY A 181 5.59 0.50 1.05
N GLU A 182 6.28 1.59 0.74
CA GLU A 182 7.42 1.59 -0.20
C GLU A 182 8.76 1.30 0.49
N ILE A 183 8.75 1.30 1.82
CA ILE A 183 9.99 1.23 2.60
C ILE A 183 10.65 -0.12 2.40
N SER A 184 9.97 -1.26 2.54
CA SER A 184 10.67 -2.55 2.43
C SER A 184 10.04 -3.51 1.44
N ALA A 185 10.64 -3.57 0.25
CA ALA A 185 10.32 -4.55 -0.78
C ALA A 185 10.46 -5.99 -0.26
N ILE A 186 11.53 -6.28 0.50
CA ILE A 186 11.77 -7.62 1.03
C ILE A 186 10.67 -8.04 2.01
N ALA A 187 10.26 -7.15 2.92
CA ALA A 187 9.22 -7.49 3.88
C ALA A 187 7.85 -7.72 3.21
N LEU A 188 7.52 -6.93 2.19
CA LEU A 188 6.33 -7.17 1.37
C LEU A 188 6.42 -8.50 0.62
N LEU A 189 7.60 -8.86 0.08
CA LEU A 189 7.81 -10.12 -0.63
C LEU A 189 7.67 -11.34 0.29
N ILE A 190 8.12 -11.26 1.54
CA ILE A 190 7.91 -12.33 2.54
C ILE A 190 6.41 -12.55 2.78
N GLY A 191 5.65 -11.47 2.96
CA GLY A 191 4.21 -11.54 3.11
C GLY A 191 3.51 -12.07 1.84
N ALA A 192 3.94 -11.62 0.66
CA ALA A 192 3.45 -12.07 -0.63
C ALA A 192 3.69 -13.58 -0.87
N ALA A 193 4.89 -14.07 -0.56
CA ALA A 193 5.23 -15.48 -0.68
C ALA A 193 4.29 -16.36 0.16
N TYR A 194 3.93 -15.91 1.36
CA TYR A 194 2.95 -16.59 2.21
C TYR A 194 1.54 -16.59 1.59
N MET A 195 1.10 -15.46 1.00
CA MET A 195 -0.21 -15.39 0.34
C MET A 195 -0.30 -16.29 -0.90
N ILE A 196 0.78 -16.39 -1.67
CA ILE A 196 0.89 -17.32 -2.82
C ILE A 196 0.86 -18.77 -2.33
N TYR A 197 1.62 -19.09 -1.28
CA TYR A 197 1.63 -20.43 -0.67
C TYR A 197 0.23 -20.84 -0.20
N LYS A 198 -0.52 -19.92 0.40
CA LYS A 198 -1.92 -20.11 0.82
C LYS A 198 -2.93 -20.04 -0.32
N ARG A 199 -2.50 -19.69 -1.53
CA ARG A 199 -3.34 -19.51 -2.74
C ARG A 199 -4.47 -18.50 -2.53
N TYR A 200 -4.24 -17.47 -1.72
CA TYR A 200 -5.16 -16.33 -1.62
C TYR A 200 -5.05 -15.41 -2.84
N ILE A 201 -3.85 -15.32 -3.41
CA ILE A 201 -3.59 -14.65 -4.69
C ILE A 201 -3.02 -15.64 -5.69
N THR A 202 -3.32 -15.40 -6.97
CA THR A 202 -2.70 -16.08 -8.11
C THR A 202 -1.34 -15.46 -8.39
N TRP A 203 -0.34 -16.27 -8.72
CA TRP A 203 1.02 -15.79 -8.94
C TRP A 203 1.16 -15.10 -10.31
N GLU A 204 0.23 -15.37 -11.22
CA GLU A 204 0.19 -14.85 -12.59
C GLU A 204 0.02 -13.32 -12.59
N VAL A 205 -0.86 -12.78 -11.73
CA VAL A 205 -1.15 -11.33 -11.70
C VAL A 205 0.08 -10.51 -11.27
N PRO A 206 0.75 -10.80 -10.13
CA PRO A 206 1.94 -10.05 -9.73
C PRO A 206 3.10 -10.19 -10.72
N ILE A 207 3.35 -11.38 -11.28
CA ILE A 207 4.47 -11.60 -12.21
C ILE A 207 4.25 -10.83 -13.51
N LEU A 208 3.04 -10.84 -14.06
CA LEU A 208 2.74 -10.08 -15.27
C LEU A 208 2.85 -8.57 -15.01
N PHE A 209 2.36 -8.10 -13.87
CA PHE A 209 2.46 -6.68 -13.51
C PHE A 209 3.93 -6.23 -13.39
N ILE A 210 4.74 -6.93 -12.59
CA ILE A 210 6.17 -6.61 -12.44
C ILE A 210 6.92 -6.79 -13.77
N GLY A 211 6.59 -7.84 -14.52
CA GLY A 211 7.19 -8.13 -15.83
C GLY A 211 6.94 -7.01 -16.85
N THR A 212 5.73 -6.45 -16.90
CA THR A 212 5.46 -5.29 -17.77
C THR A 212 6.27 -4.07 -17.37
N VAL A 213 6.36 -3.75 -16.07
CA VAL A 213 7.22 -2.66 -15.58
C VAL A 213 8.67 -2.88 -16.00
N PHE A 214 9.20 -4.10 -15.82
CA PHE A 214 10.56 -4.46 -16.20
C PHE A 214 10.81 -4.28 -17.70
N VAL A 215 9.91 -4.78 -18.54
CA VAL A 215 10.06 -4.73 -20.01
C VAL A 215 10.00 -3.28 -20.50
N PHE A 216 8.99 -2.50 -20.09
CA PHE A 216 8.86 -1.13 -20.55
C PHE A 216 10.00 -0.24 -20.06
N SER A 217 10.36 -0.31 -18.77
CA SER A 217 11.52 0.44 -18.25
C SER A 217 12.82 -0.01 -18.90
N GLY A 218 12.99 -1.31 -19.19
CA GLY A 218 14.15 -1.86 -19.88
C GLY A 218 14.32 -1.35 -21.31
N ILE A 219 13.22 -1.22 -22.06
CA ILE A 219 13.26 -0.65 -23.41
C ILE A 219 13.76 0.79 -23.37
N PHE A 220 13.21 1.63 -22.47
CA PHE A 220 13.64 3.02 -22.34
C PHE A 220 15.09 3.15 -21.86
N TRP A 221 15.50 2.31 -20.91
CA TRP A 221 16.87 2.26 -20.42
C TRP A 221 17.87 1.88 -21.51
N VAL A 222 17.55 0.92 -22.37
CA VAL A 222 18.43 0.53 -23.50
C VAL A 222 18.52 1.64 -24.55
N ILE A 223 17.48 2.45 -24.74
CA ILE A 223 17.47 3.58 -25.68
C ILE A 223 18.36 4.72 -25.17
N ASP A 224 18.20 5.12 -23.90
CA ASP A 224 19.03 6.17 -23.29
C ASP A 224 19.26 5.90 -21.78
N PRO A 225 20.36 5.23 -21.43
CA PRO A 225 20.72 4.95 -20.03
C PRO A 225 21.05 6.20 -19.21
N THR A 226 21.25 7.35 -19.85
CA THR A 226 21.58 8.62 -19.16
C THR A 226 20.33 9.40 -18.77
N GLN A 227 19.22 9.15 -19.47
CA GLN A 227 17.92 9.78 -19.20
C GLN A 227 17.00 8.88 -18.36
N TYR A 228 17.02 7.56 -18.61
CA TYR A 228 16.14 6.60 -17.94
C TYR A 228 16.92 5.76 -16.93
N ALA A 229 16.32 5.51 -15.77
CA ALA A 229 16.94 4.71 -14.73
C ALA A 229 16.83 3.20 -15.03
N ASP A 230 17.68 2.44 -14.35
CA ASP A 230 17.68 0.98 -14.44
C ASP A 230 16.30 0.36 -14.11
N PRO A 231 15.86 -0.70 -14.81
CA PRO A 231 14.57 -1.35 -14.55
C PRO A 231 14.40 -1.84 -13.11
N MET A 232 15.48 -2.31 -12.48
CA MET A 232 15.44 -2.81 -11.11
C MET A 232 15.30 -1.67 -10.11
N PHE A 233 15.83 -0.49 -10.42
CA PHE A 233 15.52 0.72 -9.68
C PHE A 233 14.01 1.01 -9.67
N HIS A 234 13.32 0.93 -10.81
CA HIS A 234 11.88 1.18 -10.86
C HIS A 234 11.03 0.16 -10.08
N ILE A 235 11.46 -1.10 -10.05
CA ILE A 235 10.77 -2.16 -9.31
C ILE A 235 10.95 -1.98 -7.79
N LEU A 236 12.16 -1.60 -7.36
CA LEU A 236 12.51 -1.50 -5.94
C LEU A 236 12.17 -0.14 -5.32
N SER A 237 12.20 0.95 -6.08
CA SER A 237 12.05 2.32 -5.55
C SER A 237 10.61 2.85 -5.48
N GLY A 238 9.61 2.00 -5.72
CA GLY A 238 8.21 2.42 -5.75
C GLY A 238 7.23 1.39 -5.21
N GLY A 239 5.95 1.80 -5.10
CA GLY A 239 4.85 0.98 -4.58
C GLY A 239 4.43 -0.18 -5.48
N VAL A 240 5.30 -0.59 -6.42
CA VAL A 240 5.08 -1.69 -7.37
C VAL A 240 4.81 -2.99 -6.62
N PHE A 241 5.62 -3.33 -5.61
CA PHE A 241 5.41 -4.54 -4.82
C PHE A 241 4.12 -4.51 -4.01
N LEU A 242 3.79 -3.35 -3.43
CA LEU A 242 2.53 -3.18 -2.71
C LEU A 242 1.36 -3.41 -3.67
N GLY A 243 1.33 -2.73 -4.82
CA GLY A 243 0.24 -2.85 -5.79
C GLY A 243 0.19 -4.16 -6.56
N ALA A 244 1.32 -4.87 -6.69
CA ALA A 244 1.36 -6.17 -7.37
C ALA A 244 0.77 -7.30 -6.51
N PHE A 245 0.98 -7.24 -5.19
CA PHE A 245 0.68 -8.35 -4.28
C PHE A 245 -0.50 -8.09 -3.33
N TYR A 246 -0.89 -6.83 -3.10
CA TYR A 246 -1.88 -6.42 -2.10
C TYR A 246 -2.93 -5.44 -2.66
#